data_AF-A0AAW0JZP4-F1
#
_entry.id   AF-A0AAW0JZP4-F1
#
_cell.length_a   1.000
_cell.length_b   1.000
_cell.length_c   1.000
_cell.angle_alpha   90.00
_cell.angle_beta   90.00
_cell.angle_gamma   90.00
#
_symmetry.space_group_name_H-M   'P 1'
#
loop_
_entity.id
_entity.type
_entity.pdbx_description
1 polymer ?
#
loop_
_entity_poly.entity_id
_entity_poly.type
_entity_poly.pdbx_seq_one_letter_code
_entity_poly.pdbx_strand_id
1 'polypeptide(L)'
;MMIKIPSIQALRWIPPPWKSLLRRTSTITITTLIPVSMKSHRNYPNIRISLCKTYNPLELKSSKMTVTPKISINDGNLVVQGKTILTGVPDNIVLTPGPGVGLVTGAFIGATASDSKSLHVFPMGVLEDLRFMCCFRFKLWWMTQRMGTCGKDVPLETQFMLIESKDDTEGGNQDDTPTIYTVFLPLLEGQFRAVLQGNDKNEIEICLESGDNDVETNQGLHLVYMHAGINPFEVINQAVKAVEKHIQTFLHREKKKLPSFLDWFGWCTWDAFYTEVTAEGVEQGLKSLSDGGTPPKFLIIDDGWQQIEKKAKDTNCVVQEGAQ
;
A
#
# COMPACT_ATOMS: atom_id res chain seq x y z
N MET A 1 -2.69 37.39 -22.80
CA MET A 1 -1.30 37.29 -22.34
C MET A 1 -1.02 35.82 -22.07
N MET A 2 -0.13 35.19 -22.85
CA MET A 2 0.17 33.75 -22.72
C MET A 2 0.91 33.52 -21.40
N ILE A 3 0.33 32.74 -20.51
CA ILE A 3 1.03 32.17 -19.37
C ILE A 3 1.93 31.06 -19.95
N LYS A 4 3.23 31.33 -20.06
CA LYS A 4 4.23 30.27 -20.25
C LYS A 4 4.33 29.52 -18.92
N ILE A 5 3.55 28.44 -18.79
CA ILE A 5 3.80 27.43 -17.76
C ILE A 5 5.13 26.75 -18.15
N PRO A 6 6.17 26.78 -17.30
CA PRO A 6 7.38 26.01 -17.56
C PRO A 6 7.01 24.55 -17.80
N SER A 7 7.63 23.97 -18.83
CA SER A 7 7.36 22.60 -19.28
C SER A 7 7.20 21.63 -18.10
N ILE A 8 6.07 20.95 -18.04
CA ILE A 8 5.82 19.81 -17.14
C ILE A 8 6.93 18.77 -17.36
N GLN A 9 7.95 18.77 -16.50
CA GLN A 9 9.01 17.76 -16.52
C GLN A 9 8.54 16.40 -15.97
N ALA A 10 7.30 16.31 -15.48
CA ALA A 10 6.71 15.07 -14.97
C ALA A 10 6.63 13.93 -16.01
N LEU A 11 6.77 14.23 -17.31
CA LEU A 11 6.80 13.21 -18.38
C LEU A 11 8.17 12.51 -18.55
N ARG A 12 9.21 12.92 -17.82
CA ARG A 12 10.55 12.27 -17.90
C ARG A 12 10.65 10.95 -17.15
N TRP A 13 9.69 10.61 -16.30
CA TRP A 13 9.73 9.42 -15.44
C TRP A 13 8.83 8.26 -15.88
N ILE A 14 8.28 8.32 -17.11
CA ILE A 14 7.45 7.24 -17.67
C ILE A 14 8.34 6.31 -18.52
N PRO A 15 8.48 5.01 -18.15
CA PRO A 15 9.20 4.03 -18.96
C PRO A 15 8.60 3.89 -20.37
N PRO A 16 9.41 3.53 -21.39
CA PRO A 16 9.00 3.50 -22.80
C PRO A 16 7.67 2.82 -23.14
N PRO A 17 7.25 1.69 -22.53
CA PRO A 17 6.04 1.00 -22.97
C PRO A 17 4.72 1.77 -22.72
N TRP A 18 4.74 2.89 -21.96
CA TRP A 18 3.52 3.63 -21.60
C TRP A 18 3.31 4.95 -22.35
N LYS A 19 4.26 5.37 -23.19
CA LYS A 19 4.11 6.60 -24.01
C LYS A 19 3.10 6.46 -25.16
N SER A 20 2.75 5.24 -25.55
CA SER A 20 1.82 4.95 -26.65
C SER A 20 0.35 5.04 -26.25
N LEU A 21 0.01 4.86 -24.96
CA LEU A 21 -1.37 4.88 -24.48
C LEU A 21 -1.93 6.32 -24.36
N LEU A 22 -1.08 7.29 -23.99
CA LEU A 22 -1.47 8.69 -23.77
C LEU A 22 -1.65 9.52 -25.06
N ARG A 23 -1.25 9.00 -26.22
CA ARG A 23 -1.44 9.71 -27.52
C ARG A 23 -2.81 9.49 -28.15
N ARG A 24 -3.71 8.69 -27.56
CA ARG A 24 -5.01 8.34 -28.17
C ARG A 24 -6.25 9.01 -27.54
N THR A 25 -6.10 9.87 -26.54
CA THR A 25 -7.25 10.52 -25.88
C THR A 25 -7.03 12.02 -25.71
N SER A 26 -7.01 12.75 -26.82
CA SER A 26 -6.94 14.21 -26.82
C SER A 26 -8.17 14.83 -27.46
N THR A 27 -9.33 14.71 -26.82
CA THR A 27 -10.40 15.73 -26.82
C THR A 27 -11.38 15.40 -25.68
N ILE A 28 -11.35 16.15 -24.57
CA ILE A 28 -12.43 16.14 -23.58
C ILE A 28 -13.02 17.55 -23.60
N THR A 29 -14.19 17.67 -24.23
CA THR A 29 -15.05 18.85 -24.14
C THR A 29 -15.85 18.73 -22.84
N ILE A 30 -15.64 19.65 -21.90
CA ILE A 30 -16.40 19.70 -20.64
C ILE A 30 -17.69 20.48 -20.90
N THR A 31 -18.81 19.78 -20.99
CA THR A 31 -20.15 20.39 -20.95
C THR A 31 -20.70 20.24 -19.52
N THR A 32 -20.82 21.35 -18.81
CA THR A 32 -21.48 21.46 -17.51
C THR A 32 -22.98 21.14 -17.64
N LEU A 33 -23.45 20.12 -16.91
CA LEU A 33 -24.87 19.91 -16.64
C LEU A 33 -25.12 20.01 -15.12
N ILE A 34 -25.81 21.09 -14.74
CA ILE A 34 -26.36 21.33 -13.41
C ILE A 34 -27.61 20.45 -13.25
N PRO A 35 -27.78 19.64 -12.19
CA PRO A 35 -29.06 19.00 -11.93
C PRO A 35 -29.97 19.96 -11.14
N VAL A 36 -31.08 20.34 -11.77
CA VAL A 36 -32.22 21.03 -11.15
C VAL A 36 -33.04 20.01 -10.36
N SER A 37 -33.37 20.38 -9.12
CA SER A 37 -34.28 19.67 -8.21
C SER A 37 -35.71 19.66 -8.75
N MET A 38 -36.40 18.50 -8.72
CA MET A 38 -37.85 18.44 -8.88
C MET A 38 -38.49 17.40 -7.95
N LYS A 39 -39.47 17.87 -7.17
CA LYS A 39 -40.33 17.08 -6.28
C LYS A 39 -41.55 16.50 -7.02
N SER A 40 -42.02 15.37 -6.47
CA SER A 40 -43.43 14.97 -6.26
C SER A 40 -44.23 14.21 -7.34
N HIS A 41 -44.74 13.06 -6.87
CA HIS A 41 -46.00 12.35 -7.14
C HIS A 41 -46.31 11.77 -8.53
N ARG A 42 -46.45 10.44 -8.59
CA ARG A 42 -47.67 9.74 -9.05
C ARG A 42 -47.66 8.22 -8.77
N ASN A 43 -48.88 7.72 -8.58
CA ASN A 43 -49.34 6.39 -8.16
C ASN A 43 -49.00 5.24 -9.14
N TYR A 44 -48.81 4.02 -8.61
CA TYR A 44 -49.04 2.75 -9.31
C TYR A 44 -49.73 1.71 -8.41
N PRO A 45 -50.57 0.81 -8.96
CA PRO A 45 -51.48 -0.04 -8.19
C PRO A 45 -50.86 -1.36 -7.70
N ASN A 46 -51.53 -1.92 -6.69
CA ASN A 46 -51.22 -3.15 -5.95
C ASN A 46 -51.05 -4.40 -6.83
N ILE A 47 -49.94 -5.12 -6.66
CA ILE A 47 -49.78 -6.53 -7.07
C ILE A 47 -49.58 -7.38 -5.82
N ARG A 48 -50.56 -8.25 -5.55
CA ARG A 48 -50.49 -9.33 -4.54
C ARG A 48 -49.67 -10.49 -5.12
N ILE A 49 -48.66 -10.97 -4.39
CA ILE A 49 -48.03 -12.27 -4.66
C ILE A 49 -48.26 -13.18 -3.45
N SER A 50 -48.83 -14.35 -3.76
CA SER A 50 -49.22 -15.42 -2.86
C SER A 50 -48.00 -16.20 -2.35
N LEU A 51 -47.92 -16.44 -1.04
CA LEU A 51 -46.97 -17.34 -0.41
C LEU A 51 -47.56 -18.75 -0.35
N CYS A 52 -46.94 -19.72 -1.03
CA CYS A 52 -47.25 -21.13 -0.86
C CYS A 52 -46.02 -21.97 -0.47
N LYS A 53 -46.17 -22.53 0.73
CA LYS A 53 -45.51 -23.61 1.50
C LYS A 53 -44.42 -24.54 0.90
N THR A 54 -43.39 -24.71 1.76
CA THR A 54 -42.69 -25.94 2.23
C THR A 54 -41.86 -26.80 1.29
N TYR A 55 -40.58 -27.01 1.65
CA TYR A 55 -39.76 -28.17 1.30
C TYR A 55 -38.93 -28.65 2.51
N ASN A 56 -38.91 -29.97 2.73
CA ASN A 56 -38.20 -30.68 3.81
C ASN A 56 -36.69 -30.84 3.52
N PRO A 57 -35.83 -30.93 4.55
CA PRO A 57 -34.38 -31.03 4.39
C PRO A 57 -33.91 -32.48 4.16
N LEU A 58 -33.05 -32.68 3.16
CA LEU A 58 -32.28 -33.92 3.00
C LEU A 58 -30.92 -33.79 3.70
N GLU A 59 -30.60 -34.78 4.53
CA GLU A 59 -29.32 -34.96 5.21
C GLU A 59 -28.14 -34.90 4.24
N LEU A 60 -27.22 -33.95 4.45
CA LEU A 60 -25.90 -33.98 3.83
C LEU A 60 -24.92 -34.68 4.77
N LYS A 61 -24.48 -35.89 4.37
CA LYS A 61 -23.39 -36.60 5.02
C LYS A 61 -22.14 -35.72 5.07
N SER A 62 -21.63 -35.53 6.28
CA SER A 62 -20.36 -34.86 6.58
C SER A 62 -19.19 -35.60 5.92
N SER A 63 -18.75 -35.13 4.74
CA SER A 63 -17.36 -35.30 4.35
C SER A 63 -16.53 -34.38 5.24
N LYS A 64 -15.54 -34.93 5.95
CA LYS A 64 -14.47 -34.13 6.55
C LYS A 64 -13.70 -33.46 5.40
N MET A 65 -14.16 -32.29 4.96
CA MET A 65 -13.32 -31.35 4.21
C MET A 65 -12.31 -30.81 5.21
N THR A 66 -11.09 -31.34 5.18
CA THR A 66 -9.95 -30.69 5.82
C THR A 66 -9.69 -29.43 5.01
N VAL A 67 -10.20 -28.29 5.49
CA VAL A 67 -10.01 -26.99 4.85
C VAL A 67 -8.55 -26.59 5.05
N THR A 68 -7.71 -26.82 4.04
CA THR A 68 -6.31 -26.39 4.06
C THR A 68 -6.28 -24.87 4.27
N PRO A 69 -5.57 -24.34 5.28
CA PRO A 69 -5.40 -22.90 5.45
C PRO A 69 -4.77 -22.32 4.18
N LYS A 70 -5.31 -21.19 3.67
CA LYS A 70 -4.81 -20.56 2.44
C LYS A 70 -3.43 -19.92 2.61
N ILE A 71 -2.93 -19.76 3.84
CA ILE A 71 -1.58 -19.29 4.16
C ILE A 71 -1.05 -20.18 5.28
N SER A 72 0.10 -20.83 5.08
CA SER A 72 0.72 -21.67 6.10
C SER A 72 2.24 -21.74 5.93
N ILE A 73 2.94 -22.20 6.96
CA ILE A 73 4.33 -22.62 6.86
C ILE A 73 4.35 -24.15 6.90
N ASN A 74 4.82 -24.78 5.83
CA ASN A 74 4.91 -26.24 5.70
C ASN A 74 6.34 -26.61 5.31
N ASP A 75 7.01 -27.44 6.11
CA ASP A 75 8.37 -27.93 5.84
C ASP A 75 9.37 -26.79 5.54
N GLY A 76 9.32 -25.70 6.31
CA GLY A 76 10.16 -24.52 6.11
C GLY A 76 9.78 -23.65 4.90
N ASN A 77 8.59 -23.84 4.31
CA ASN A 77 8.12 -23.04 3.18
C ASN A 77 6.87 -22.24 3.55
N LEU A 78 6.88 -20.94 3.28
CA LEU A 78 5.68 -20.11 3.36
C LEU A 78 4.85 -20.34 2.10
N VAL A 79 3.71 -21.01 2.25
CA VAL A 79 2.82 -21.40 1.17
C VAL A 79 1.55 -20.55 1.21
N VAL A 80 1.18 -19.96 0.07
CA VAL A 80 -0.01 -19.14 -0.11
C VAL A 80 -0.85 -19.72 -1.25
N GLN A 81 -2.05 -20.19 -0.94
CA GLN A 81 -2.98 -20.82 -1.88
C GLN A 81 -2.33 -21.93 -2.71
N GLY A 82 -1.47 -22.74 -2.07
CA GLY A 82 -0.73 -23.83 -2.71
C GLY A 82 0.56 -23.42 -3.41
N LYS A 83 0.86 -22.11 -3.52
CA LYS A 83 2.07 -21.58 -4.15
C LYS A 83 3.10 -21.23 -3.08
N THR A 84 4.32 -21.73 -3.22
CA THR A 84 5.43 -21.37 -2.33
C THR A 84 5.86 -19.93 -2.63
N ILE A 85 5.87 -19.09 -1.59
CA ILE A 85 6.29 -17.69 -1.67
C ILE A 85 7.70 -17.51 -1.10
N LEU A 86 8.00 -18.17 0.02
CA LEU A 86 9.34 -18.16 0.62
C LEU A 86 9.77 -19.58 0.96
N THR A 87 11.05 -19.86 0.82
CA THR A 87 11.69 -21.12 1.24
C THR A 87 12.65 -20.86 2.40
N GLY A 88 13.00 -21.89 3.17
CA GLY A 88 13.93 -21.75 4.30
C GLY A 88 13.43 -20.84 5.41
N VAL A 89 12.11 -20.79 5.64
CA VAL A 89 11.47 -20.02 6.72
C VAL A 89 11.96 -20.55 8.08
N PRO A 90 12.61 -19.72 8.91
CA PRO A 90 13.13 -20.15 10.21
C PRO A 90 12.03 -20.45 11.25
N ASP A 91 12.35 -21.32 12.22
CA ASP A 91 11.41 -21.77 13.27
C ASP A 91 10.90 -20.65 14.19
N ASN A 92 11.63 -19.53 14.29
CA ASN A 92 11.25 -18.40 15.12
C ASN A 92 10.26 -17.45 14.43
N ILE A 93 9.92 -17.69 13.17
CA ILE A 93 8.86 -16.99 12.43
C ILE A 93 7.50 -17.61 12.76
N VAL A 94 6.55 -16.78 13.16
CA VAL A 94 5.24 -17.20 13.65
C VAL A 94 4.15 -16.68 12.74
N LEU A 95 3.18 -17.53 12.39
CA LEU A 95 1.95 -17.10 11.72
C LEU A 95 0.78 -17.01 12.70
N THR A 96 0.15 -15.83 12.75
CA THR A 96 -1.09 -15.60 13.51
C THR A 96 -2.25 -15.37 12.53
N PRO A 97 -3.42 -16.02 12.68
CA PRO A 97 -4.56 -15.80 11.79
C PRO A 97 -5.01 -14.33 11.75
N GLY A 98 -5.30 -13.81 10.55
CA GLY A 98 -5.83 -12.45 10.37
C GLY A 98 -7.32 -12.31 10.76
N PRO A 99 -7.82 -11.09 10.98
CA PRO A 99 -9.23 -10.87 11.32
C PRO A 99 -10.15 -11.20 10.13
N GLY A 100 -10.90 -12.30 10.23
CA GLY A 100 -11.90 -12.72 9.24
C GLY A 100 -12.78 -13.85 9.77
N VAL A 101 -14.06 -13.87 9.38
CA VAL A 101 -14.96 -15.01 9.64
C VAL A 101 -15.08 -15.77 8.33
N GLY A 102 -14.56 -17.01 8.28
CA GLY A 102 -14.52 -17.84 7.06
C GLY A 102 -13.09 -18.20 6.61
N LEU A 103 -12.97 -18.72 5.39
CA LEU A 103 -11.68 -19.09 4.75
C LEU A 103 -10.68 -17.93 4.87
N VAL A 104 -9.66 -18.08 5.73
CA VAL A 104 -8.71 -17.04 6.11
C VAL A 104 -7.88 -16.61 4.89
N THR A 105 -8.13 -15.42 4.33
CA THR A 105 -7.39 -14.85 3.18
C THR A 105 -6.16 -14.04 3.58
N GLY A 106 -5.92 -13.86 4.88
CA GLY A 106 -4.76 -13.13 5.39
C GLY A 106 -4.28 -13.60 6.76
N ALA A 107 -3.01 -13.41 7.02
CA ALA A 107 -2.32 -13.84 8.24
C ALA A 107 -1.30 -12.77 8.65
N PHE A 108 -0.96 -12.70 9.92
CA PHE A 108 0.16 -11.92 10.40
C PHE A 108 1.40 -12.79 10.50
N ILE A 109 2.54 -12.20 10.14
CA ILE A 109 3.86 -12.74 10.39
C ILE A 109 4.42 -12.02 11.61
N GLY A 110 4.84 -12.79 12.59
CA GLY A 110 5.61 -12.37 13.74
C GLY A 110 6.97 -13.06 13.78
N ALA A 111 7.82 -12.63 14.72
CA ALA A 111 9.12 -13.22 14.97
C ALA A 111 9.47 -13.13 16.46
N THR A 112 10.29 -14.07 16.93
CA THR A 112 10.79 -14.12 18.31
C THR A 112 12.31 -14.20 18.36
N ALA A 113 12.90 -13.69 19.43
CA ALA A 113 14.32 -13.73 19.74
C ALA A 113 14.55 -14.15 21.20
N SER A 114 15.75 -14.66 21.50
CA SER A 114 16.15 -14.95 22.89
C SER A 114 16.41 -13.67 23.68
N ASP A 115 16.98 -12.66 23.02
CA ASP A 115 17.42 -11.43 23.67
C ASP A 115 16.42 -10.29 23.43
N SER A 116 16.34 -9.37 24.38
CA SER A 116 15.62 -8.11 24.18
C SER A 116 16.55 -7.06 23.57
N LYS A 117 16.08 -6.35 22.54
CA LYS A 117 16.81 -5.28 21.86
C LYS A 117 15.84 -4.21 21.35
N SER A 118 16.34 -3.00 21.15
CA SER A 118 15.65 -1.91 20.46
C SER A 118 15.59 -2.08 18.94
N LEU A 119 16.46 -2.93 18.38
CA LEU A 119 16.56 -3.26 16.97
C LEU A 119 16.76 -4.76 16.78
N HIS A 120 15.88 -5.37 15.98
CA HIS A 120 16.01 -6.75 15.49
C HIS A 120 15.97 -6.82 13.98
N VAL A 121 16.69 -7.79 13.42
CA VAL A 121 16.60 -8.17 12.01
C VAL A 121 16.28 -9.66 11.98
N PHE A 122 15.10 -10.01 11.47
CA PHE A 122 14.60 -11.37 11.40
C PHE A 122 14.55 -11.84 9.94
N PRO A 123 15.44 -12.73 9.49
CA PRO A 123 15.28 -13.41 8.22
C PRO A 123 13.97 -14.19 8.21
N MET A 124 13.13 -13.94 7.20
CA MET A 124 11.82 -14.54 7.06
C MET A 124 11.83 -15.73 6.10
N GLY A 125 12.79 -15.78 5.18
CA GLY A 125 12.97 -16.83 4.18
C GLY A 125 13.44 -16.26 2.85
N VAL A 126 13.86 -17.16 1.96
CA VAL A 126 14.37 -16.86 0.62
C VAL A 126 13.22 -16.61 -0.35
N LEU A 127 13.27 -15.47 -1.05
CA LEU A 127 12.41 -15.17 -2.19
C LEU A 127 13.23 -15.34 -3.48
N GLU A 128 12.80 -16.24 -4.36
CA GLU A 128 13.44 -16.48 -5.66
C GLU A 128 12.38 -16.68 -6.75
N ASP A 129 12.71 -16.25 -7.96
CA ASP A 129 11.90 -16.40 -9.18
C ASP A 129 10.44 -15.96 -9.09
N LEU A 130 10.14 -15.01 -8.19
CA LEU A 130 8.81 -14.45 -8.00
C LEU A 130 8.83 -12.94 -8.20
N ARG A 131 8.07 -12.48 -9.20
CA ARG A 131 7.94 -11.06 -9.50
C ARG A 131 7.26 -10.32 -8.36
N PHE A 132 7.83 -9.19 -7.95
CA PHE A 132 7.21 -8.31 -6.98
C PHE A 132 7.29 -6.84 -7.41
N MET A 133 6.39 -6.05 -6.83
CA MET A 133 6.51 -4.60 -6.73
C MET A 133 6.50 -4.22 -5.25
N CYS A 134 7.38 -3.31 -4.84
CA CYS A 134 7.43 -2.82 -3.48
C CYS A 134 7.52 -1.29 -3.46
N CYS A 135 7.09 -0.70 -2.35
CA CYS A 135 7.27 0.72 -2.05
C CYS A 135 8.18 0.85 -0.82
N PHE A 136 9.23 1.63 -0.96
CA PHE A 136 10.27 1.78 0.06
C PHE A 136 10.63 3.24 0.27
N ARG A 137 11.10 3.56 1.48
CA ARG A 137 11.46 4.91 1.89
C ARG A 137 12.92 5.21 1.53
N PHE A 138 13.16 5.95 0.45
CA PHE A 138 14.51 6.30 -0.03
C PHE A 138 15.02 7.66 0.51
N LYS A 139 14.11 8.43 1.15
CA LYS A 139 14.41 9.62 1.94
C LYS A 139 13.50 9.66 3.15
N LEU A 140 13.84 10.48 4.15
CA LEU A 140 13.07 10.61 5.39
C LEU A 140 11.56 10.81 5.15
N TRP A 141 11.20 11.58 4.12
CA TRP A 141 9.83 11.99 3.82
C TRP A 141 9.23 11.36 2.55
N TRP A 142 10.03 10.59 1.79
CA TRP A 142 9.64 10.14 0.45
C TRP A 142 9.77 8.64 0.27
N MET A 143 8.73 8.07 -0.33
CA MET A 143 8.75 6.72 -0.85
C MET A 143 8.88 6.72 -2.38
N THR A 144 9.49 5.67 -2.90
CA THR A 144 9.45 5.32 -4.33
C THR A 144 9.20 3.83 -4.47
N GLN A 145 9.16 3.34 -5.70
CA GLN A 145 8.85 1.95 -6.01
C GLN A 145 10.03 1.22 -6.63
N ARG A 146 10.11 -0.09 -6.38
CA ARG A 146 11.01 -1.01 -7.08
C ARG A 146 10.28 -2.27 -7.49
N MET A 147 10.67 -2.82 -8.62
CA MET A 147 10.27 -4.16 -9.08
C MET A 147 11.49 -5.07 -9.03
N GLY A 148 11.28 -6.33 -8.70
CA GLY A 148 12.34 -7.33 -8.62
C GLY A 148 11.79 -8.75 -8.73
N THR A 149 12.68 -9.74 -8.61
CA THR A 149 12.32 -11.16 -8.70
C THR A 149 12.91 -12.01 -7.59
N CYS A 150 13.79 -11.46 -6.75
CA CYS A 150 14.41 -12.19 -5.64
C CYS A 150 14.63 -11.30 -4.41
N GLY A 151 14.90 -11.92 -3.25
CA GLY A 151 14.94 -11.20 -1.97
C GLY A 151 15.99 -10.10 -1.91
N LYS A 152 17.16 -10.26 -2.53
CA LYS A 152 18.20 -9.22 -2.57
C LYS A 152 17.78 -7.95 -3.33
N ASP A 153 16.77 -8.06 -4.20
CA ASP A 153 16.25 -6.90 -4.93
C ASP A 153 15.40 -6.00 -4.03
N VAL A 154 15.01 -6.46 -2.84
CA VAL A 154 14.16 -5.75 -1.89
C VAL A 154 14.98 -4.65 -1.20
N PRO A 155 14.65 -3.36 -1.42
CA PRO A 155 15.39 -2.28 -0.79
C PRO A 155 15.22 -2.26 0.72
N LEU A 156 16.21 -1.72 1.42
CA LEU A 156 16.05 -1.29 2.82
C LEU A 156 14.80 -0.40 2.94
N GLU A 157 14.16 -0.42 4.11
CA GLU A 157 13.03 0.47 4.41
C GLU A 157 11.79 0.24 3.52
N THR A 158 11.58 -0.99 3.05
CA THR A 158 10.38 -1.37 2.30
C THR A 158 9.16 -1.44 3.22
N GLN A 159 8.12 -0.65 2.94
CA GLN A 159 6.92 -0.53 3.78
C GLN A 159 5.65 -1.10 3.14
N PHE A 160 5.77 -1.62 1.91
CA PHE A 160 4.71 -2.32 1.20
C PHE A 160 5.33 -3.20 0.13
N MET A 161 4.83 -4.41 -0.03
CA MET A 161 5.21 -5.30 -1.13
C MET A 161 3.99 -6.07 -1.65
N LEU A 162 3.97 -6.31 -2.95
CA LEU A 162 2.99 -7.12 -3.67
C LEU A 162 3.74 -8.14 -4.52
N ILE A 163 3.57 -9.42 -4.19
CA ILE A 163 4.18 -10.54 -4.91
C ILE A 163 3.16 -11.14 -5.88
N GLU A 164 3.57 -11.38 -7.12
CA GLU A 164 2.81 -12.07 -8.16
C GLU A 164 3.29 -13.53 -8.24
N SER A 165 2.39 -14.48 -7.98
CA SER A 165 2.67 -15.92 -8.05
C SER A 165 1.77 -16.61 -9.07
N LYS A 166 2.40 -17.22 -10.08
CA LYS A 166 1.75 -17.99 -11.15
C LYS A 166 1.91 -19.48 -10.89
N ASP A 167 0.99 -20.26 -11.44
CA ASP A 167 1.10 -21.71 -11.36
C ASP A 167 1.92 -22.15 -12.58
N ASP A 168 3.18 -22.52 -12.37
CA ASP A 168 4.09 -22.90 -13.44
C ASP A 168 4.16 -24.44 -13.59
N THR A 169 3.15 -25.19 -13.11
CA THR A 169 3.15 -26.65 -13.25
C THR A 169 3.26 -27.05 -14.72
N GLU A 170 4.44 -27.54 -15.10
CA GLU A 170 4.72 -28.13 -16.41
C GLU A 170 3.75 -29.30 -16.65
N GLY A 171 2.72 -29.07 -17.47
CA GLY A 171 1.75 -30.10 -17.87
C GLY A 171 0.29 -29.82 -17.52
N GLY A 172 -0.02 -28.74 -16.79
CA GLY A 172 -1.39 -28.22 -16.66
C GLY A 172 -1.71 -27.22 -17.77
N ASN A 173 -2.97 -27.14 -18.22
CA ASN A 173 -3.40 -26.03 -19.09
C ASN A 173 -3.13 -24.71 -18.36
N GLN A 174 -2.13 -23.95 -18.80
CA GLN A 174 -1.73 -22.65 -18.23
C GLN A 174 -2.87 -21.62 -18.20
N ASP A 175 -3.97 -21.86 -18.92
CA ASP A 175 -5.12 -20.95 -19.03
C ASP A 175 -6.13 -21.04 -17.88
N ASP A 176 -6.09 -22.05 -17.00
CA ASP A 176 -7.16 -22.27 -16.01
C ASP A 176 -6.82 -21.87 -14.55
N THR A 177 -5.54 -21.63 -14.20
CA THR A 177 -5.16 -21.28 -12.81
C THR A 177 -4.95 -19.77 -12.64
N PRO A 178 -5.67 -19.12 -11.72
CA PRO A 178 -5.53 -17.68 -11.54
C PRO A 178 -4.15 -17.32 -10.98
N THR A 179 -3.61 -16.19 -11.46
CA THR A 179 -2.47 -15.53 -10.81
C THR A 179 -2.88 -15.09 -9.42
N ILE A 180 -2.05 -15.40 -8.42
CA ILE A 180 -2.28 -15.03 -7.03
C ILE A 180 -1.36 -13.87 -6.68
N TYR A 181 -1.95 -12.81 -6.15
CA TYR A 181 -1.26 -11.64 -5.65
C TYR A 181 -1.26 -11.67 -4.12
N THR A 182 -0.08 -11.54 -3.53
CA THR A 182 0.11 -11.58 -2.08
C THR A 182 0.70 -10.27 -1.60
N VAL A 183 -0.05 -9.55 -0.78
CA VAL A 183 0.41 -8.34 -0.08
C VAL A 183 1.26 -8.75 1.10
N PHE A 184 2.37 -8.04 1.32
CA PHE A 184 3.09 -7.98 2.58
C PHE A 184 3.09 -6.52 3.03
N LEU A 185 2.45 -6.26 4.17
CA LEU A 185 2.29 -4.92 4.72
C LEU A 185 2.92 -4.87 6.12
N PRO A 186 4.16 -4.39 6.26
CA PRO A 186 4.77 -4.12 7.56
C PRO A 186 3.95 -3.13 8.38
N LEU A 187 3.88 -3.38 9.69
CA LEU A 187 3.01 -2.65 10.62
C LEU A 187 3.80 -2.04 11.78
N LEU A 188 3.08 -1.24 12.56
CA LEU A 188 3.50 -0.84 13.89
C LEU A 188 2.92 -1.82 14.90
N GLU A 189 3.73 -2.25 15.86
CA GLU A 189 3.27 -3.05 17.01
C GLU A 189 3.80 -2.44 18.30
N GLY A 190 2.88 -1.88 19.11
CA GLY A 190 3.26 -1.12 20.29
C GLY A 190 4.14 0.08 19.93
N GLN A 191 5.34 0.13 20.51
CA GLN A 191 6.34 1.19 20.28
C GLN A 191 7.32 0.86 19.16
N PHE A 192 7.09 -0.24 18.42
CA PHE A 192 8.01 -0.71 17.39
C PHE A 192 7.41 -0.56 16.00
N ARG A 193 8.31 -0.33 15.03
CA ARG A 193 8.03 -0.23 13.61
C ARG A 193 8.70 -1.39 12.89
N ALA A 194 7.92 -2.12 12.09
CA ALA A 194 8.45 -3.10 11.15
C ALA A 194 8.64 -2.50 9.75
N VAL A 195 9.71 -2.91 9.07
CA VAL A 195 9.94 -2.74 7.63
C VAL A 195 10.54 -4.01 7.04
N LEU A 196 10.48 -4.15 5.72
CA LEU A 196 11.17 -5.22 5.00
C LEU A 196 12.49 -4.71 4.41
N GLN A 197 13.42 -5.64 4.24
CA GLN A 197 14.66 -5.45 3.47
C GLN A 197 15.12 -6.77 2.87
N GLY A 198 15.98 -6.69 1.86
CA GLY A 198 16.67 -7.83 1.27
C GLY A 198 18.10 -7.97 1.79
N ASN A 199 18.69 -9.17 1.62
CA ASN A 199 20.11 -9.41 1.87
C ASN A 199 20.79 -10.19 0.73
N ASP A 200 22.11 -10.39 0.83
CA ASP A 200 22.92 -11.06 -0.21
C ASP A 200 22.59 -12.54 -0.42
N LYS A 201 21.79 -13.15 0.47
CA LYS A 201 21.35 -14.55 0.39
C LYS A 201 19.97 -14.70 -0.22
N ASN A 202 19.42 -13.65 -0.84
CA ASN A 202 18.05 -13.60 -1.34
C ASN A 202 16.98 -13.78 -0.24
N GLU A 203 17.33 -13.58 1.03
CA GLU A 203 16.35 -13.60 2.11
C GLU A 203 15.63 -12.25 2.17
N ILE A 204 14.33 -12.29 2.46
CA ILE A 204 13.60 -11.12 2.95
C ILE A 204 13.75 -11.10 4.46
N GLU A 205 14.11 -9.96 5.02
CA GLU A 205 14.25 -9.75 6.45
C GLU A 205 13.19 -8.75 6.93
N ILE A 206 12.67 -8.99 8.14
CA ILE A 206 11.88 -8.02 8.90
C ILE A 206 12.84 -7.26 9.81
N CYS A 207 13.00 -5.96 9.57
CA CYS A 207 13.67 -5.07 10.50
C CYS A 207 12.64 -4.47 11.46
N LEU A 208 12.81 -4.71 12.76
CA LEU A 208 11.93 -4.25 13.83
C LEU A 208 12.71 -3.28 14.72
N GLU A 209 12.29 -2.02 14.77
CA GLU A 209 12.99 -0.97 15.52
C GLU A 209 12.03 -0.12 16.37
N SER A 210 12.47 0.28 17.57
CA SER A 210 11.79 1.28 18.40
C SER A 210 12.28 2.71 18.14
N GLY A 211 13.52 2.85 17.67
CA GLY A 211 14.22 4.14 17.60
C GLY A 211 14.73 4.66 18.95
N ASP A 212 14.62 3.86 20.01
CA ASP A 212 15.06 4.20 21.37
C ASP A 212 15.74 2.98 22.01
N ASN A 213 17.00 3.12 22.44
CA ASN A 213 17.78 2.04 23.04
C ASN A 213 17.20 1.52 24.36
N ASP A 214 16.41 2.34 25.07
CA ASP A 214 15.79 1.93 26.33
C ASP A 214 14.43 1.21 26.11
N VAL A 215 13.90 1.26 24.88
CA VAL A 215 12.67 0.57 24.49
C VAL A 215 13.02 -0.72 23.76
N GLU A 216 13.05 -1.81 24.51
CA GLU A 216 13.43 -3.13 24.01
C GLU A 216 12.24 -4.12 23.96
N THR A 217 12.32 -5.05 23.02
CA THR A 217 11.43 -6.23 22.95
C THR A 217 12.26 -7.44 22.56
N ASN A 218 11.77 -8.65 22.81
CA ASN A 218 12.31 -9.89 22.26
C ASN A 218 11.38 -10.54 21.23
N GLN A 219 10.25 -9.92 20.91
CA GLN A 219 9.28 -10.48 19.98
C GLN A 219 8.39 -9.41 19.34
N GLY A 220 7.76 -9.79 18.24
CA GLY A 220 6.54 -9.18 17.75
C GLY A 220 5.67 -10.20 17.05
N LEU A 221 4.35 -10.11 17.21
CA LEU A 221 3.38 -11.11 16.74
C LEU A 221 2.64 -10.66 15.49
N HIS A 222 2.54 -9.35 15.26
CA HIS A 222 1.79 -8.74 14.16
C HIS A 222 2.66 -7.77 13.33
N LEU A 223 3.89 -8.19 13.03
CA LEU A 223 4.90 -7.35 12.38
C LEU A 223 4.59 -7.07 10.90
N VAL A 224 4.13 -8.09 10.17
CA VAL A 224 3.78 -7.97 8.75
C VAL A 224 2.42 -8.61 8.52
N TYR A 225 1.48 -7.88 7.92
CA TYR A 225 0.21 -8.46 7.51
C TYR A 225 0.28 -8.96 6.06
N MET A 226 -0.08 -10.23 5.87
CA MET A 226 -0.25 -10.86 4.58
C MET A 226 -1.72 -10.91 4.16
N HIS A 227 -1.97 -10.70 2.88
CA HIS A 227 -3.30 -10.94 2.29
C HIS A 227 -3.17 -11.42 0.85
N ALA A 228 -3.93 -12.45 0.48
CA ALA A 228 -3.87 -13.07 -0.84
C ALA A 228 -5.18 -12.93 -1.63
N GLY A 229 -5.08 -12.63 -2.92
CA GLY A 229 -6.23 -12.48 -3.82
C GLY A 229 -5.85 -12.59 -5.29
N ILE A 230 -6.85 -12.60 -6.18
CA ILE A 230 -6.65 -12.78 -7.64
C ILE A 230 -6.62 -11.45 -8.42
N ASN A 231 -7.00 -10.35 -7.76
CA ASN A 231 -7.01 -9.01 -8.34
C ASN A 231 -6.05 -8.11 -7.54
N PRO A 232 -4.99 -7.56 -8.18
CA PRO A 232 -3.95 -6.81 -7.48
C PRO A 232 -4.46 -5.50 -6.88
N PHE A 233 -5.53 -4.91 -7.40
CA PHE A 233 -6.09 -3.66 -6.87
C PHE A 233 -7.03 -3.93 -5.68
N GLU A 234 -7.83 -4.99 -5.76
CA GLU A 234 -8.75 -5.35 -4.68
C GLU A 234 -8.00 -5.90 -3.46
N VAL A 235 -6.97 -6.73 -3.67
CA VAL A 235 -6.22 -7.35 -2.57
C VAL A 235 -5.53 -6.31 -1.68
N ILE A 236 -5.04 -5.20 -2.26
CA ILE A 236 -4.45 -4.09 -1.49
C ILE A 236 -5.51 -3.45 -0.60
N ASN A 237 -6.68 -3.13 -1.15
CA ASN A 237 -7.77 -2.53 -0.39
C ASN A 237 -8.28 -3.47 0.73
N GLN A 238 -8.41 -4.76 0.41
CA GLN A 238 -8.80 -5.78 1.39
C GLN A 238 -7.77 -5.93 2.51
N ALA A 239 -6.48 -5.89 2.17
CA ALA A 239 -5.40 -5.97 3.15
C ALA A 239 -5.49 -4.82 4.16
N VAL A 240 -5.56 -3.58 3.66
CA VAL A 240 -5.63 -2.39 4.53
C VAL A 240 -6.91 -2.42 5.38
N LYS A 241 -8.05 -2.87 4.85
CA LYS A 241 -9.32 -3.06 5.61
C LYS A 241 -9.20 -4.08 6.73
N ALA A 242 -8.50 -5.18 6.50
CA ALA A 242 -8.25 -6.16 7.53
C ALA A 242 -7.34 -5.59 8.63
N VAL A 243 -6.29 -4.86 8.27
CA VAL A 243 -5.43 -4.17 9.25
C VAL A 243 -6.22 -3.12 10.03
N GLU A 244 -7.04 -2.28 9.39
CA GLU A 244 -7.91 -1.30 10.06
C GLU A 244 -8.77 -1.97 11.15
N LYS A 245 -9.37 -3.13 10.82
CA LYS A 245 -10.20 -3.90 11.75
C LYS A 245 -9.39 -4.48 12.92
N HIS A 246 -8.12 -4.84 12.70
CA HIS A 246 -7.25 -5.39 13.73
C HIS A 246 -6.70 -4.33 14.67
N ILE A 247 -5.99 -3.32 14.13
CA ILE A 247 -5.23 -2.38 14.96
C ILE A 247 -6.09 -1.23 15.49
N GLN A 248 -7.19 -0.90 14.80
CA GLN A 248 -8.16 0.13 15.21
C GLN A 248 -7.56 1.54 15.48
N THR A 249 -6.40 1.87 14.90
CA THR A 249 -5.72 3.17 15.07
C THR A 249 -5.96 4.16 13.94
N PHE A 250 -6.54 3.72 12.83
CA PHE A 250 -6.84 4.56 11.67
C PHE A 250 -8.18 4.20 11.05
N LEU A 251 -8.61 5.03 10.10
CA LEU A 251 -9.81 4.81 9.29
C LEU A 251 -9.47 4.82 7.81
N HIS A 252 -10.23 4.05 7.03
CA HIS A 252 -10.20 4.20 5.58
C HIS A 252 -10.70 5.58 5.13
N ARG A 253 -10.25 6.01 3.94
CA ARG A 253 -10.59 7.32 3.38
C ARG A 253 -12.11 7.55 3.33
N GLU A 254 -12.89 6.54 2.98
CA GLU A 254 -14.36 6.67 2.82
C GLU A 254 -15.09 6.88 4.16
N LYS A 255 -14.43 6.57 5.29
CA LYS A 255 -14.95 6.80 6.63
C LYS A 255 -14.50 8.14 7.23
N LYS A 256 -13.51 8.80 6.63
CA LYS A 256 -13.00 10.09 7.10
C LYS A 256 -13.93 11.21 6.63
N LYS A 257 -14.22 12.17 7.51
CA LYS A 257 -14.92 13.39 7.14
C LYS A 257 -14.04 14.21 6.21
N LEU A 258 -14.54 14.50 5.01
CA LEU A 258 -13.86 15.40 4.09
C LEU A 258 -13.88 16.84 4.66
N PRO A 259 -12.73 17.52 4.76
CA PRO A 259 -12.70 18.93 5.11
C PRO A 259 -13.39 19.79 4.04
N SER A 260 -14.14 20.81 4.46
CA SER A 260 -14.83 21.72 3.53
C SER A 260 -13.90 22.52 2.64
N PHE A 261 -12.61 22.61 2.99
CA PHE A 261 -11.68 23.39 2.18
C PHE A 261 -11.33 22.71 0.84
N LEU A 262 -11.62 21.41 0.69
CA LEU A 262 -11.39 20.65 -0.53
C LEU A 262 -12.25 21.13 -1.71
N ASP A 263 -13.35 21.83 -1.43
CA ASP A 263 -14.24 22.39 -2.46
C ASP A 263 -13.70 23.72 -3.04
N TRP A 264 -12.62 24.26 -2.47
CA TRP A 264 -12.04 25.51 -2.94
C TRP A 264 -10.81 25.29 -3.82
N PHE A 265 -10.60 26.22 -4.74
CA PHE A 265 -9.30 26.38 -5.37
C PHE A 265 -8.29 26.88 -4.33
N GLY A 266 -7.19 26.16 -4.17
CA GLY A 266 -6.04 26.58 -3.38
C GLY A 266 -4.78 26.57 -4.23
N TRP A 267 -3.72 27.17 -3.68
CA TRP A 267 -2.43 27.26 -4.34
C TRP A 267 -1.32 26.69 -3.45
N CYS A 268 -0.40 25.94 -4.05
CA CYS A 268 0.80 25.42 -3.42
C CYS A 268 2.02 26.10 -4.04
N THR A 269 2.97 26.52 -3.21
CA THR A 269 4.17 27.23 -3.65
C THR A 269 5.16 26.36 -4.45
N TRP A 270 5.11 25.02 -4.31
CA TRP A 270 6.11 24.11 -4.88
C TRP A 270 6.30 24.24 -6.39
N ASP A 271 5.22 24.20 -7.17
CA ASP A 271 5.32 24.28 -8.64
C ASP A 271 5.70 25.69 -9.15
N ALA A 272 5.71 26.70 -8.27
CA ALA A 272 6.11 28.06 -8.60
C ALA A 272 7.56 28.37 -8.20
N PHE A 273 7.99 27.90 -7.02
CA PHE A 273 9.27 28.32 -6.42
C PHE A 273 10.22 27.18 -6.13
N TYR A 274 9.76 25.92 -6.09
CA TYR A 274 10.52 24.81 -5.52
C TYR A 274 11.12 25.24 -4.18
N THR A 275 12.45 25.20 -4.04
CA THR A 275 13.17 25.52 -2.82
C THR A 275 13.37 27.02 -2.56
N GLU A 276 12.91 27.90 -3.44
CA GLU A 276 13.20 29.36 -3.39
C GLU A 276 11.98 30.18 -2.94
N VAL A 277 11.29 29.72 -1.89
CA VAL A 277 10.08 30.38 -1.40
C VAL A 277 10.44 31.68 -0.66
N THR A 278 9.88 32.81 -1.11
CA THR A 278 10.04 34.13 -0.48
C THR A 278 8.69 34.75 -0.17
N ALA A 279 8.64 35.65 0.83
CA ALA A 279 7.41 36.37 1.18
C ALA A 279 6.90 37.20 -0.01
N GLU A 280 7.80 37.88 -0.71
CA GLU A 280 7.51 38.68 -1.90
C GLU A 280 6.99 37.79 -3.04
N GLY A 281 7.60 36.62 -3.26
CA GLY A 281 7.14 35.65 -4.25
C GLY A 281 5.71 35.17 -3.97
N VAL A 282 5.42 34.85 -2.71
CA VAL A 282 4.06 34.44 -2.29
C VAL A 282 3.05 35.57 -2.53
N GLU A 283 3.35 36.80 -2.13
CA GLU A 283 2.46 37.95 -2.35
C GLU A 283 2.19 38.18 -3.84
N GLN A 284 3.24 38.14 -4.67
CA GLN A 284 3.13 38.29 -6.12
C GLN A 284 2.29 37.17 -6.75
N GLY A 285 2.47 35.92 -6.30
CA GLY A 285 1.68 34.78 -6.78
C GLY A 285 0.19 34.91 -6.44
N LEU A 286 -0.12 35.28 -5.20
CA LEU A 286 -1.50 35.52 -4.75
C LEU A 286 -2.16 36.67 -5.53
N LYS A 287 -1.42 37.76 -5.75
CA LYS A 287 -1.88 38.90 -6.55
C LYS A 287 -2.12 38.49 -8.00
N SER A 288 -1.20 37.77 -8.63
CA SER A 288 -1.33 37.31 -10.00
C SER A 288 -2.54 36.39 -10.21
N LEU A 289 -2.79 35.47 -9.29
CA LEU A 289 -3.96 34.58 -9.34
C LEU A 289 -5.28 35.35 -9.19
N SER A 290 -5.30 36.34 -8.29
CA SER A 290 -6.46 37.21 -8.07
C SER A 290 -6.75 38.11 -9.27
N ASP A 291 -5.71 38.76 -9.81
CA ASP A 291 -5.79 39.60 -11.03
C ASP A 291 -6.23 38.76 -12.25
N GLY A 292 -5.86 37.47 -12.28
CA GLY A 292 -6.30 36.49 -13.29
C GLY A 292 -7.72 35.94 -13.10
N GLY A 293 -8.47 36.42 -12.10
CA GLY A 293 -9.85 36.00 -11.83
C GLY A 293 -9.99 34.64 -11.12
N THR A 294 -8.88 34.07 -10.61
CA THR A 294 -8.88 32.78 -9.89
C THR A 294 -8.22 32.93 -8.50
N PRO A 295 -8.78 33.75 -7.59
CA PRO A 295 -8.19 33.97 -6.28
C PRO A 295 -8.22 32.69 -5.43
N PRO A 296 -7.07 32.20 -4.92
CA PRO A 296 -7.03 31.01 -4.07
C PRO A 296 -7.69 31.30 -2.71
N LYS A 297 -8.36 30.28 -2.16
CA LYS A 297 -9.04 30.33 -0.85
C LYS A 297 -8.23 29.68 0.27
N PHE A 298 -7.16 28.97 -0.08
CA PHE A 298 -6.15 28.50 0.85
C PHE A 298 -4.79 28.47 0.14
N LEU A 299 -3.74 28.56 0.95
CA LEU A 299 -2.34 28.54 0.53
C LEU A 299 -1.64 27.41 1.27
N ILE A 300 -0.86 26.61 0.54
CA ILE A 300 0.12 25.69 1.10
C ILE A 300 1.50 26.29 0.81
N ILE A 301 2.22 26.63 1.88
CA ILE A 301 3.63 26.99 1.80
C ILE A 301 4.42 25.68 1.93
N ASP A 302 4.85 25.18 0.77
CA ASP A 302 5.64 23.95 0.62
C ASP A 302 7.11 24.17 0.95
N ASP A 303 7.92 23.12 0.86
CA ASP A 303 9.37 23.14 1.14
C ASP A 303 10.09 24.28 0.39
N GLY A 304 11.14 24.82 1.01
CA GLY A 304 11.88 26.00 0.52
C GLY A 304 11.67 27.30 1.31
N TRP A 305 10.74 27.34 2.28
CA TRP A 305 10.58 28.52 3.16
C TRP A 305 11.52 28.52 4.36
N GLN A 306 12.09 27.35 4.70
CA GLN A 306 12.94 27.15 5.88
C GLN A 306 14.43 27.32 5.54
N GLN A 307 15.22 27.77 6.51
CA GLN A 307 16.68 27.72 6.44
C GLN A 307 17.17 26.43 7.12
N ILE A 308 17.92 25.60 6.38
CA ILE A 308 18.44 24.33 6.87
C ILE A 308 19.94 24.47 7.15
N GLU A 309 20.35 24.20 8.39
CA GLU A 309 21.76 24.13 8.77
C GLU A 309 22.41 22.85 8.22
N LYS A 310 23.57 22.98 7.56
CA LYS A 310 24.36 21.82 7.12
C LYS A 310 25.14 21.24 8.30
N LYS A 311 24.56 20.26 8.99
CA LYS A 311 25.33 19.42 9.93
C LYS A 311 26.12 18.35 9.18
N ALA A 312 27.27 17.96 9.74
CA ALA A 312 28.07 16.88 9.21
C ALA A 312 27.26 15.57 9.24
N LYS A 313 27.38 14.76 8.17
CA LYS A 313 26.74 13.45 8.11
C LYS A 313 27.37 12.51 9.13
N ASP A 314 26.55 11.83 9.93
CA ASP A 314 26.99 10.74 10.79
C ASP A 314 27.37 9.52 9.93
N THR A 315 28.62 9.06 10.04
CA THR A 315 29.14 7.92 9.30
C THR A 315 28.53 6.59 9.74
N ASN A 316 27.89 6.54 10.91
CA ASN A 316 27.25 5.33 11.44
C ASN A 316 25.78 5.19 11.01
N CYS A 317 25.23 6.17 10.30
CA CYS A 317 23.85 6.12 9.82
C CYS A 317 23.72 5.20 8.60
N VAL A 318 23.01 4.07 8.76
CA VAL A 318 22.82 3.04 7.72
C VAL A 318 21.86 3.50 6.61
N VAL A 319 20.89 4.37 6.93
CA VAL A 319 19.93 4.93 5.97
C VAL A 319 20.16 6.43 5.84
N GLN A 320 20.91 6.82 4.81
CA GLN A 320 21.14 8.23 4.49
C GLN A 320 20.19 8.71 3.41
N GLU A 321 19.79 9.97 3.49
CA GLU A 321 18.97 10.61 2.47
C GLU A 321 19.68 10.54 1.09
N GLY A 322 19.05 9.86 0.11
CA GLY A 322 19.62 9.67 -1.22
C GLY A 322 20.67 8.55 -1.34
N ALA A 323 20.85 7.72 -0.31
CA ALA A 323 21.66 6.50 -0.42
C ALA A 323 20.77 5.33 -0.87
N GLN A 324 20.60 5.20 -2.19
CA GLN A 324 20.32 3.95 -2.91
C GLN A 324 20.32 4.17 -4.42
#